data_AF-A0A2J0KVW3-F1
#
_entry.id   AF-A0A2J0KVW3-F1
#
_cell.length_a   1.000
_cell.length_b   1.000
_cell.length_c   1.000
_cell.angle_alpha   90.00
_cell.angle_beta   90.00
_cell.angle_gamma   90.00
#
_symmetry.space_group_name_H-M   'P 1'
#
loop_
_entity.id
_entity.type
_entity.pdbx_description
1 polymer ?
#
loop_
_entity_poly.entity_id
_entity_poly.type
_entity_poly.pdbx_seq_one_letter_code
_entity_poly.pdbx_strand_id
1 'polypeptide(L)'
;MIVITGGAGFIGSALVWKFNALGHKDLIIVDQEAKSSPKWDNLKKHSFDKYLDSNEFIERLERKEYDGKITSIFHMGACSSTTEMNKAYLKENNSGYSERVARWCVQNNVYLS
;
A
#
# COMPACT_ATOMS: atom_id res chain seq x y z
N MET A 1 -1.32 -13.45 -1.95
CA MET A 1 -0.86 -12.38 -1.03
C MET A 1 -1.77 -11.18 -1.14
N ILE A 2 -2.04 -10.54 -0.02
CA ILE A 2 -2.86 -9.33 0.08
C ILE A 2 -1.91 -8.14 0.24
N VAL A 3 -2.10 -7.10 -0.57
CA VAL A 3 -1.34 -5.85 -0.44
C VAL A 3 -2.20 -4.80 0.26
N ILE A 4 -1.59 -4.03 1.16
CA ILE A 4 -2.23 -2.88 1.81
C ILE A 4 -1.32 -1.67 1.61
N THR A 5 -1.71 -0.74 0.73
CA THR A 5 -1.01 0.54 0.57
C THR A 5 -1.48 1.53 1.63
N GLY A 6 -0.61 2.44 2.06
CA GLY A 6 -0.85 3.26 3.25
C GLY A 6 -0.97 2.43 4.52
N GLY A 7 -0.39 1.22 4.54
CA GLY A 7 -0.63 0.22 5.58
C GLY A 7 -0.04 0.59 6.95
N ALA A 8 0.91 1.52 7.02
CA ALA A 8 1.40 2.07 8.28
C ALA A 8 0.57 3.29 8.74
N GLY A 9 -0.31 3.82 7.88
CA GLY A 9 -1.25 4.88 8.21
C GLY A 9 -2.39 4.45 9.13
N PHE A 10 -3.29 5.38 9.45
CA PHE A 10 -4.36 5.14 10.41
C PHE A 10 -5.33 4.04 9.98
N ILE A 11 -5.98 4.18 8.81
CA ILE A 11 -6.93 3.19 8.29
C ILE A 11 -6.20 1.91 7.84
N GLY A 12 -5.05 2.07 7.19
CA GLY A 12 -4.27 0.94 6.69
C GLY A 12 -3.84 -0.02 7.81
N SER A 13 -3.36 0.50 8.94
CA SER A 13 -2.94 -0.35 10.06
C SER A 13 -4.12 -1.07 10.73
N ALA A 14 -5.30 -0.47 10.76
CA ALA A 14 -6.52 -1.15 11.21
C ALA A 14 -6.90 -2.33 10.29
N LEU A 15 -6.68 -2.20 8.97
CA LEU A 15 -6.83 -3.32 8.03
C LEU A 15 -5.79 -4.41 8.30
N VAL A 16 -4.53 -4.06 8.51
CA VAL A 16 -3.47 -5.02 8.87
C VAL A 16 -3.87 -5.82 10.12
N TRP A 17 -4.29 -5.12 11.18
CA TRP A 17 -4.80 -5.74 12.40
C TRP A 17 -5.96 -6.70 12.10
N LYS A 18 -6.95 -6.26 11.30
CA LYS A 18 -8.12 -7.08 10.99
C LYS A 18 -7.74 -8.34 10.23
N PHE A 19 -6.86 -8.24 9.23
CA PHE A 19 -6.36 -9.40 8.48
C PHE A 19 -5.58 -10.36 9.37
N ASN A 20 -4.71 -9.87 10.23
CA ASN A 20 -4.01 -10.68 11.22
C ASN A 20 -4.97 -11.40 12.18
N ALA A 21 -6.01 -10.72 12.64
CA ALA A 21 -7.05 -11.30 13.50
C ALA A 21 -7.85 -12.41 12.79
N LEU A 22 -7.95 -12.35 11.46
CA LEU A 22 -8.53 -13.40 10.61
C LEU A 22 -7.52 -14.50 10.23
N GLY A 23 -6.27 -14.43 10.71
CA GLY A 23 -5.23 -15.43 10.45
C GLY A 23 -4.41 -15.18 9.18
N HIS A 24 -4.66 -14.10 8.44
CA HIS A 24 -3.86 -13.74 7.27
C HIS A 24 -2.53 -13.11 7.69
N LYS A 25 -1.44 -13.73 7.24
CA LYS A 25 -0.06 -13.25 7.46
C LYS A 25 0.69 -13.00 6.15
N ASP A 26 0.13 -13.43 5.02
CA ASP A 26 0.65 -13.22 3.67
C ASP A 26 0.35 -11.79 3.16
N LEU A 27 0.73 -10.82 3.99
CA LEU A 27 0.50 -9.39 3.79
C LEU A 27 1.76 -8.72 3.27
N ILE A 28 1.61 -7.90 2.22
CA ILE A 28 2.60 -6.91 1.82
C ILE A 28 2.11 -5.55 2.26
N ILE A 29 2.89 -4.88 3.10
CA ILE A 29 2.62 -3.53 3.55
C ILE A 29 3.37 -2.55 2.67
N VAL A 30 2.67 -1.60 2.08
CA VAL A 30 3.25 -0.55 1.25
C VAL A 30 2.96 0.80 1.91
N ASP A 31 3.98 1.58 2.22
CA ASP A 31 3.81 2.93 2.77
C ASP A 31 5.02 3.80 2.41
N GLN A 32 4.86 5.11 2.53
CA GLN A 32 5.93 6.07 2.27
C GLN A 32 6.55 6.50 3.61
N GLU A 33 7.87 6.35 3.73
CA GLU A 33 8.67 6.79 4.89
C GLU A 33 8.19 6.25 6.25
N ALA A 34 7.54 5.07 6.28
CA ALA A 34 7.03 4.54 7.55
C ALA A 34 8.17 4.17 8.50
N LYS A 35 9.24 3.51 8.02
CA LYS A 35 10.34 3.01 8.86
C LYS A 35 11.06 4.09 9.68
N SER A 36 11.09 5.33 9.18
CA SER A 36 11.74 6.48 9.82
C SER A 36 10.75 7.43 10.49
N SER A 37 9.47 7.06 10.61
CA SER A 37 8.43 7.91 11.20
C SER A 37 7.65 7.19 12.30
N PRO A 38 6.87 7.93 13.13
CA PRO A 38 6.01 7.33 14.14
C PRO A 38 4.98 6.34 13.58
N LYS A 39 4.68 6.40 12.27
CA LYS A 39 3.80 5.43 11.59
C LYS A 39 4.28 3.99 11.79
N TRP A 40 5.58 3.75 11.92
CA TRP A 40 6.11 2.39 12.14
C TRP A 40 5.55 1.74 13.40
N ASP A 41 5.21 2.53 14.43
CA ASP A 41 4.65 2.01 15.67
C ASP A 41 3.30 1.33 15.47
N ASN A 42 2.54 1.75 14.46
CA ASN A 42 1.29 1.12 14.07
C ASN A 42 1.48 -0.31 13.55
N LEU A 43 2.69 -0.68 13.09
CA LEU A 43 2.99 -2.00 12.53
C LEU A 43 3.73 -2.94 13.50
N LYS A 44 4.37 -2.42 14.56
CA LYS A 44 5.25 -3.18 15.47
C LYS A 44 4.57 -4.41 16.10
N LYS A 45 3.25 -4.39 16.27
CA LYS A 45 2.47 -5.47 16.90
C LYS A 45 1.80 -6.41 15.89
N HIS A 46 2.05 -6.21 14.60
CA HIS A 46 1.39 -6.95 13.52
C HIS A 46 2.38 -7.84 12.76
N SER A 47 1.86 -8.92 12.19
CA SER A 47 2.61 -9.87 11.37
C SER A 47 2.33 -9.62 9.89
N PHE A 48 3.37 -9.46 9.10
CA PHE A 48 3.29 -9.31 7.65
C PHE A 48 4.54 -9.92 7.02
N ASP A 49 4.44 -10.33 5.76
CA ASP A 49 5.53 -10.99 5.03
C ASP A 49 6.60 -9.98 4.62
N LYS A 50 6.17 -8.82 4.11
CA LYS A 50 7.08 -7.81 3.58
C LYS A 50 6.56 -6.40 3.77
N TYR A 51 7.49 -5.46 3.99
CA TYR A 51 7.26 -4.04 3.83
C TYR A 51 8.01 -3.54 2.60
N LEU A 52 7.37 -2.71 1.78
CA LEU A 52 7.96 -2.02 0.64
C LEU A 52 7.71 -0.51 0.74
N ASP A 53 8.66 0.28 0.23
CA ASP A 53 8.36 1.68 -0.05
C ASP A 53 7.35 1.79 -1.22
N SER A 54 6.57 2.87 -1.25
CA SER A 54 5.56 3.08 -2.28
C SER A 54 6.16 3.15 -3.69
N ASN A 55 7.33 3.77 -3.86
CA ASN A 55 8.01 3.84 -5.16
C ASN A 55 8.55 2.48 -5.58
N GLU A 56 9.13 1.75 -4.64
CA GLU A 56 9.63 0.40 -4.88
C GLU A 56 8.49 -0.55 -5.29
N PHE A 57 7.34 -0.47 -4.63
CA PHE A 57 6.21 -1.34 -4.93
C PHE A 57 5.69 -1.14 -6.35
N ILE A 58 5.47 0.12 -6.78
CA ILE A 58 4.92 0.38 -8.10
C ILE A 58 5.89 -0.02 -9.21
N GLU A 59 7.19 0.19 -9.03
CA GLU A 59 8.22 -0.28 -9.97
C GLU A 59 8.21 -1.81 -10.10
N ARG A 60 8.07 -2.54 -8.99
CA ARG A 60 8.00 -4.01 -8.99
C ARG A 60 6.72 -4.52 -9.67
N LEU A 61 5.59 -3.83 -9.51
CA LEU A 61 4.36 -4.15 -10.25
C LEU A 61 4.56 -3.99 -11.76
N GLU A 62 5.16 -2.89 -12.19
CA GLU A 62 5.42 -2.60 -13.61
C GLU A 62 6.45 -3.55 -14.23
N ARG A 63 7.38 -4.07 -13.43
CA ARG A 63 8.33 -5.14 -13.81
C ARG A 63 7.76 -6.55 -13.76
N LYS A 64 6.46 -6.71 -13.46
CA LYS A 64 5.76 -7.99 -13.43
C LYS A 64 6.28 -8.99 -12.38
N GLU A 65 6.92 -8.50 -11.31
CA GLU A 65 7.47 -9.38 -10.26
C GLU A 65 6.38 -10.14 -9.48
N TYR A 66 5.15 -9.63 -9.52
CA TYR A 66 4.00 -10.08 -8.75
C TYR A 66 2.88 -10.72 -9.57
N ASP A 67 3.07 -10.91 -10.88
CA ASP A 67 2.08 -11.53 -11.76
C ASP A 67 1.65 -12.91 -11.20
N GLY A 68 0.34 -13.10 -11.04
CA GLY A 68 -0.26 -14.32 -10.48
C GLY A 68 -0.03 -14.55 -8.98
N LYS A 69 0.63 -13.64 -8.26
CA LYS A 69 0.91 -13.79 -6.81
C LYS A 69 -0.02 -12.97 -5.92
N ILE A 70 -0.32 -11.73 -6.35
CA ILE A 70 -1.22 -10.82 -5.63
C ILE A 70 -2.67 -11.19 -5.94
N THR A 71 -3.48 -11.37 -4.90
CA THR A 71 -4.91 -11.68 -5.01
C THR A 71 -5.78 -10.45 -4.85
N SER A 72 -5.33 -9.48 -4.04
CA SER A 72 -6.05 -8.23 -3.78
C SER A 72 -5.10 -7.13 -3.35
N ILE A 73 -5.48 -5.89 -3.67
CA ILE A 73 -4.84 -4.66 -3.19
C ILE A 73 -5.91 -3.81 -2.49
N PHE A 74 -5.66 -3.47 -1.23
CA PHE A 74 -6.41 -2.47 -0.47
C PHE A 74 -5.64 -1.17 -0.51
N HIS A 75 -6.11 -0.20 -1.30
CA HIS A 75 -5.36 1.01 -1.64
C HIS A 75 -5.72 2.18 -0.73
N MET A 76 -5.09 2.27 0.44
CA MET A 76 -5.33 3.34 1.42
C MET A 76 -4.24 4.43 1.43
N GLY A 77 -3.22 4.29 0.56
CA GLY A 77 -2.09 5.21 0.48
C GLY A 77 -2.43 6.48 -0.30
N ALA A 78 -2.31 7.64 0.36
CA ALA A 78 -2.39 8.96 -0.25
C ALA A 78 -1.72 10.01 0.67
N CYS A 79 -1.38 11.17 0.11
CA CYS A 79 -1.14 12.37 0.89
C CYS A 79 -2.49 12.89 1.37
N SER A 80 -2.70 12.84 2.70
CA SER A 80 -3.93 13.29 3.36
C SER A 80 -3.80 14.66 4.02
N SER A 81 -2.65 15.32 3.88
CA SER A 81 -2.42 16.66 4.41
C SER A 81 -3.25 17.68 3.63
N THR A 82 -4.24 18.28 4.28
CA THR A 82 -5.06 19.36 3.69
C THR A 82 -4.29 20.68 3.55
N THR A 83 -3.10 20.76 4.15
CA THR A 83 -2.22 21.95 4.10
C THR A 83 -1.08 21.79 3.11
N GLU A 84 -0.98 20.66 2.40
CA GLU A 84 0.00 20.47 1.33
C GLU A 84 -0.37 21.33 0.12
N MET A 85 0.60 22.10 -0.39
CA MET A 85 0.40 23.08 -1.46
C MET A 85 1.17 22.72 -2.74
N ASN A 86 2.08 21.76 -2.68
CA ASN A 86 2.81 21.25 -3.83
C ASN A 86 1.87 20.41 -4.72
N LYS A 87 1.24 21.09 -5.69
CA LYS A 87 0.30 20.48 -6.64
C LYS A 87 0.92 19.34 -7.46
N ALA A 88 2.21 19.43 -7.81
CA ALA A 88 2.88 18.39 -8.58
C ALA A 88 3.00 17.11 -7.75
N TYR A 89 3.42 17.25 -6.48
CA TYR A 89 3.46 16.14 -5.53
C TYR A 89 2.07 15.54 -5.29
N LEU A 90 1.05 16.37 -5.01
CA LEU A 90 -0.31 15.88 -4.79
C LEU A 90 -0.86 15.11 -6.00
N LYS A 91 -0.61 15.62 -7.22
CA LYS A 91 -1.06 14.95 -8.44
C LYS A 91 -0.38 13.59 -8.61
N GLU A 92 0.92 13.52 -8.43
CA GLU A 92 1.69 12.28 -8.58
C GLU A 92 1.34 11.27 -7.50
N ASN A 93 1.43 11.68 -6.23
CA ASN A 93 1.28 10.79 -5.08
C ASN A 93 -0.16 10.30 -4.87
N ASN A 94 -1.16 11.07 -5.28
CA ASN A 94 -2.56 10.68 -5.13
C ASN A 94 -3.10 10.13 -6.44
N SER A 95 -3.50 11.01 -7.37
CA SER A 95 -4.18 10.58 -8.61
C SER A 95 -3.30 9.72 -9.52
N GLY A 96 -2.04 10.09 -9.73
CA GLY A 96 -1.12 9.39 -10.63
C GLY A 96 -0.77 8.00 -10.11
N TYR A 97 -0.40 7.90 -8.84
CA TYR A 97 -0.11 6.63 -8.18
C TYR A 97 -1.34 5.70 -8.19
N SER A 98 -2.52 6.24 -7.83
CA SER A 98 -3.76 5.46 -7.81
C SER A 98 -4.14 4.94 -9.20
N GLU A 99 -3.95 5.75 -10.26
CA GLU A 99 -4.17 5.32 -11.63
C GLU A 99 -3.25 4.16 -12.03
N ARG A 100 -1.97 4.24 -11.68
CA ARG A 100 -0.98 3.18 -11.98
C ARG A 100 -1.35 1.86 -11.29
N VAL A 101 -1.71 1.91 -10.00
CA VAL A 101 -2.18 0.73 -9.26
C VAL A 101 -3.47 0.16 -9.88
N ALA A 102 -4.45 1.02 -10.19
CA ALA A 102 -5.71 0.58 -10.79
C ALA A 102 -5.52 -0.07 -12.16
N ARG A 103 -4.70 0.55 -13.02
CA ARG A 103 -4.35 0.01 -14.33
C ARG A 103 -3.71 -1.36 -14.22
N TRP A 104 -2.77 -1.53 -13.29
CA TRP A 104 -2.13 -2.82 -13.05
C TRP A 104 -3.15 -3.87 -12.57
N CYS A 105 -4.06 -3.51 -11.65
CA CYS A 105 -5.09 -4.43 -11.15
C CYS A 105 -6.02 -4.90 -12.28
N VAL A 106 -6.47 -3.98 -13.15
CA VAL A 106 -7.32 -4.30 -14.30
C VAL A 106 -6.60 -5.26 -15.27
N GLN A 107 -5.33 -4.98 -15.57
CA GLN A 107 -4.54 -5.82 -16.49
C GLN A 107 -4.31 -7.24 -15.96
N ASN A 108 -4.26 -7.41 -14.64
CA ASN A 108 -3.96 -8.68 -13.99
C ASN A 108 -5.19 -9.37 -13.37
N ASN A 109 -6.38 -8.80 -13.54
CA ASN A 109 -7.63 -9.28 -12.93
C ASN A 109 -7.52 -9.43 -11.39
N VAL A 110 -6.93 -8.42 -10.75
CA VAL A 110 -6.74 -8.36 -9.29
C VAL A 110 -7.81 -7.48 -8.67
N TYR A 111 -8.38 -7.92 -7.55
CA TYR A 111 -9.36 -7.11 -6.79
C TYR A 111 -8.69 -5.86 -6.21
N LEU A 112 -9.31 -4.70 -6.45
CA LEU A 112 -8.90 -3.41 -5.90
C LEU A 112 -10.01 -2.85 -5.01
N SER A 113 -9.65 -2.48 -3.78
CA SER A 113 -10.51 -1.77 -2.82
C SER A 113 -9.92 -0.44 -2.38
#